data_AF-A0A699HK76-F1
#
_entry.id   AF-A0A699HK76-F1
#
_cell.length_a   1.000
_cell.length_b   1.000
_cell.length_c   1.000
_cell.angle_alpha   90.00
_cell.angle_beta   90.00
_cell.angle_gamma   90.00
#
_symmetry.space_group_name_H-M   'P 1'
#
loop_
_entity.id
_entity.type
_entity.pdbx_description
1 polymer ?
#
loop_
_entity_poly.entity_id
_entity_poly.type
_entity_poly.pdbx_seq_one_letter_code
_entity_poly.pdbx_strand_id
1 'polypeptide(L)'
;WAVIKDKDVYDKVSTYIKVANLGISKDSQLRALKLLKVVVEDDGRSFFLFGDNTMRDRWERLPSPAYAWIKFERDEDVDCGAILEAGNILGTSGSTFSDNDRYVRLNLMKSNDDFNLLMQRLNELVAPGNSTHETM
;
A
#
# COMPACT_ATOMS: atom_id res chain seq x y z
N TRP A 1 -7.69 -2.78 15.16
CA TRP A 1 -7.65 -2.59 16.63
C TRP A 1 -7.70 -1.10 16.91
N ALA A 2 -8.03 -0.69 18.13
CA ALA A 2 -7.93 0.70 18.56
C ALA A 2 -7.56 0.75 20.05
N VAL A 3 -6.72 1.70 20.45
CA VAL A 3 -6.46 2.00 21.86
C VAL A 3 -7.29 3.23 22.20
N ILE A 4 -8.40 3.02 22.91
CA ILE A 4 -9.37 4.07 23.22
C ILE A 4 -9.21 4.47 24.68
N LYS A 5 -8.82 5.73 24.93
CA LYS A 5 -8.62 6.26 26.29
C LYS A 5 -9.94 6.66 26.96
N ASP A 6 -10.82 7.27 26.19
CA ASP A 6 -12.12 7.75 26.68
C ASP A 6 -13.12 6.59 26.80
N LYS A 7 -13.71 6.43 27.98
CA LYS A 7 -14.62 5.33 28.27
C LYS A 7 -15.93 5.42 27.49
N ASP A 8 -16.48 6.61 27.32
CA ASP A 8 -17.76 6.80 26.63
C ASP A 8 -17.60 6.53 25.13
N VAL A 9 -16.45 6.90 24.57
CA VAL A 9 -16.07 6.52 23.19
C VAL A 9 -15.89 5.01 23.08
N TYR A 10 -15.22 4.37 24.04
CA TYR A 10 -15.04 2.92 24.06
C TYR A 10 -16.37 2.17 24.07
N ASP A 11 -17.31 2.58 24.93
CA ASP A 11 -18.61 1.92 25.07
C ASP A 11 -19.45 2.06 23.78
N LYS A 12 -19.40 3.22 23.11
CA LYS A 12 -20.03 3.43 21.79
C LYS A 12 -19.42 2.54 20.71
N VAL A 13 -18.09 2.49 20.60
CA VAL A 13 -17.39 1.65 19.60
C VAL A 13 -17.63 0.16 19.85
N SER A 14 -17.61 -0.27 21.11
CA SER A 14 -17.87 -1.66 21.50
C SER A 14 -19.29 -2.08 21.15
N THR A 15 -20.27 -1.21 21.40
CA THR A 15 -21.67 -1.45 21.03
C THR A 15 -21.82 -1.56 19.51
N TYR A 16 -21.21 -0.66 18.74
CA TYR A 16 -21.23 -0.72 17.28
C TYR A 16 -20.67 -2.04 16.74
N ILE A 17 -19.49 -2.48 17.22
CA ILE A 17 -18.87 -3.73 16.78
C ILE A 17 -19.78 -4.94 17.05
N LYS A 18 -20.44 -4.97 18.21
CA LYS A 18 -21.38 -6.04 18.56
C LYS A 18 -22.61 -6.03 17.67
N VAL A 19 -23.20 -4.87 17.41
CA VAL A 19 -24.42 -4.78 16.58
C VAL A 19 -24.11 -5.04 15.10
N ALA A 20 -22.99 -4.53 14.59
CA ALA A 20 -22.62 -4.68 13.18
C ALA A 20 -22.14 -6.08 12.83
N ASN A 21 -21.35 -6.72 13.71
CA ASN A 21 -20.60 -7.94 13.38
C ASN A 21 -20.71 -9.06 14.44
N LEU A 22 -21.58 -8.92 15.46
CA LEU A 22 -21.68 -9.85 16.59
C LEU A 22 -20.35 -10.05 17.35
N GLY A 23 -19.44 -9.08 17.24
CA GLY A 23 -18.09 -9.16 17.78
C GLY A 23 -17.02 -9.48 16.74
N ILE A 24 -15.95 -10.11 17.19
CA ILE A 24 -14.79 -10.47 16.36
C ILE A 24 -14.67 -12.00 16.35
N SER A 25 -14.36 -12.60 15.21
CA SER A 25 -14.13 -14.04 15.08
C SER A 25 -13.10 -14.56 16.10
N LYS A 26 -13.44 -15.64 16.79
CA LYS A 26 -12.54 -16.31 17.76
C LYS A 26 -11.36 -16.98 17.07
N ASP A 27 -11.55 -17.48 15.85
CA ASP A 27 -10.46 -18.06 15.06
C ASP A 27 -9.45 -16.99 14.64
N SER A 28 -9.94 -15.82 14.21
CA SER A 28 -9.08 -14.68 13.90
C SER A 28 -8.32 -14.19 15.13
N GLN A 29 -8.98 -14.11 16.30
CA GLN A 29 -8.33 -13.77 17.57
C GLN A 29 -7.23 -14.79 17.93
N LEU A 30 -7.51 -16.09 17.82
CA LEU A 30 -6.55 -17.15 18.15
C LEU A 30 -5.34 -17.14 17.20
N ARG A 31 -5.57 -16.97 15.89
CA ARG A 31 -4.48 -16.87 14.91
C ARG A 31 -3.63 -15.63 15.15
N ALA A 32 -4.24 -14.49 15.39
CA ALA A 32 -3.53 -13.25 15.71
C ALA A 32 -2.71 -13.40 16.99
N LEU A 33 -3.27 -13.99 18.06
CA LEU A 33 -2.55 -14.23 19.31
C LEU A 33 -1.32 -15.13 19.11
N LYS A 34 -1.44 -16.21 18.32
CA LYS A 34 -0.31 -17.11 18.01
C LYS A 34 0.80 -16.37 17.26
N LEU A 35 0.45 -15.57 16.25
CA LEU A 35 1.44 -14.79 15.49
C LEU A 35 2.09 -13.70 16.36
N LEU A 36 1.30 -12.96 17.14
CA LEU A 36 1.81 -11.90 18.00
C LEU A 36 2.79 -12.44 19.04
N LYS A 37 2.53 -13.63 19.60
CA LYS A 37 3.48 -14.28 20.52
C LYS A 37 4.86 -14.46 19.89
N VAL A 38 4.92 -14.96 18.65
CA VAL A 38 6.17 -15.12 17.90
C VAL A 38 6.78 -13.77 17.55
N VAL A 39 5.96 -12.79 17.13
CA VAL A 39 6.44 -11.46 16.76
C VAL A 39 7.07 -10.71 17.93
N VAL A 40 6.59 -10.88 19.16
CA VAL A 40 7.15 -10.21 20.35
C VAL A 40 8.27 -10.99 21.02
N GLU A 41 8.62 -12.19 20.52
CA GLU A 41 9.86 -12.86 20.92
C GLU A 41 11.06 -11.95 20.59
N ASP A 42 12.09 -11.99 21.43
CA ASP A 42 13.27 -11.13 21.30
C ASP A 42 12.95 -9.62 21.21
N ASP A 43 11.90 -9.19 21.92
CA ASP A 43 11.39 -7.80 21.92
C ASP A 43 11.01 -7.28 20.51
N GLY A 44 10.66 -8.22 19.62
CA GLY A 44 10.30 -7.97 18.22
C GLY A 44 11.44 -7.57 17.30
N ARG A 45 12.69 -7.55 17.79
CA ARG A 45 13.86 -7.14 17.01
C ARG A 45 13.99 -7.90 15.71
N SER A 46 13.85 -9.23 15.75
CA SER A 46 13.95 -10.08 14.57
C SER A 46 12.91 -9.75 13.49
N PHE A 47 11.66 -9.49 13.90
CA PHE A 47 10.59 -9.14 12.96
C PHE A 47 10.80 -7.77 12.32
N PHE A 48 11.13 -6.75 13.13
CA PHE A 48 11.35 -5.40 12.61
C PHE A 48 12.62 -5.30 11.76
N LEU A 49 13.70 -6.00 12.14
CA LEU A 49 14.92 -6.07 11.34
C LEU A 49 14.69 -6.76 9.99
N PHE A 50 13.91 -7.84 9.96
CA PHE A 50 13.53 -8.48 8.71
C PHE A 50 12.75 -7.52 7.80
N GLY A 51 11.75 -6.82 8.34
CA GLY A 51 10.97 -5.84 7.59
C GLY A 51 11.82 -4.71 7.03
N ASP A 52 12.68 -4.12 7.86
CA ASP A 52 13.60 -3.05 7.47
C ASP A 52 14.56 -3.51 6.36
N ASN A 53 15.24 -4.64 6.54
CA ASN A 53 16.17 -5.18 5.54
C ASN A 53 15.46 -5.52 4.22
N THR A 54 14.24 -6.07 4.28
CA THR A 54 13.47 -6.42 3.07
C THR A 54 13.04 -5.17 2.29
N MET A 55 12.67 -4.09 3.00
CA MET A 55 12.23 -2.85 2.38
C MET A 55 13.36 -1.92 1.97
N ARG A 56 14.58 -2.10 2.53
CA ARG A 56 15.75 -1.24 2.26
C ARG A 56 16.10 -1.16 0.79
N ASP A 57 16.22 -2.31 0.12
CA ASP A 57 16.53 -2.37 -1.32
C ASP A 57 15.45 -1.67 -2.17
N ARG A 58 14.19 -1.72 -1.72
CA ARG A 58 13.07 -1.06 -2.39
C ARG A 58 13.14 0.45 -2.21
N TRP A 59 13.47 0.90 -0.99
CA TRP A 59 13.66 2.31 -0.64
C TRP A 59 14.80 2.97 -1.42
N GLU A 60 15.90 2.26 -1.65
CA GLU A 60 17.02 2.78 -2.44
C GLU A 60 16.66 2.96 -3.92
N ARG A 61 15.75 2.13 -4.45
CA ARG A 61 15.31 2.17 -5.86
C ARG A 61 14.13 3.12 -6.09
N LEU A 62 13.26 3.26 -5.08
CA LEU A 62 12.14 4.20 -5.04
C LEU A 62 12.07 4.75 -3.62
N PRO A 63 12.38 6.05 -3.38
CA PRO A 63 12.48 6.64 -2.05
C PRO A 63 11.10 6.88 -1.44
N SER A 64 10.38 5.79 -1.18
CA SER A 64 9.08 5.79 -0.55
C SER A 64 8.88 4.46 0.19
N PRO A 65 8.11 4.45 1.30
CA PRO A 65 8.12 3.33 2.23
C PRO A 65 7.25 2.19 1.68
N ALA A 66 6.07 1.99 2.25
CA ALA A 66 5.11 0.99 1.81
C ALA A 66 4.49 1.28 0.43
N TYR A 67 4.46 2.57 0.06
CA TYR A 67 3.72 3.04 -1.11
C TYR A 67 4.44 4.20 -1.79
N ALA A 68 4.52 4.18 -3.11
CA ALA A 68 4.94 5.34 -3.90
C ALA A 68 3.72 6.19 -4.24
N TRP A 69 3.79 7.48 -3.92
CA TRP A 69 2.82 8.47 -4.35
C TRP A 69 3.43 9.25 -5.52
N ILE A 70 3.03 8.88 -6.73
CA ILE A 70 3.64 9.38 -7.96
C ILE A 70 2.72 10.42 -8.56
N LYS A 71 3.29 11.56 -8.95
CA LYS A 71 2.63 12.61 -9.72
C LYS A 71 3.16 12.57 -11.14
N PHE A 72 2.29 12.67 -12.14
CA PHE A 72 2.74 12.97 -13.50
C PHE A 72 2.80 14.48 -13.68
N GLU A 73 3.93 14.97 -14.17
CA GLU A 73 4.23 16.41 -14.24
C GLU A 73 3.79 17.04 -15.56
N ARG A 74 3.49 16.26 -16.60
CA ARG A 74 3.05 16.83 -17.88
C ARG A 74 1.63 17.34 -17.75
N ASP A 75 1.34 18.46 -18.39
CA ASP A 75 0.03 19.10 -18.27
C ASP A 75 -1.08 18.31 -18.96
N GLU A 76 -0.72 17.52 -19.98
CA GLU A 76 -1.60 16.59 -20.69
C GLU A 76 -1.95 15.31 -19.91
N ASP A 77 -1.17 14.95 -18.88
CA ASP A 77 -1.37 13.71 -18.11
C ASP A 77 -2.46 13.89 -17.04
N VAL A 78 -3.73 13.98 -17.48
CA VAL A 78 -4.87 14.25 -16.59
C VAL A 78 -5.31 13.02 -15.80
N ASP A 79 -5.19 11.81 -16.38
CA ASP A 79 -5.51 10.53 -15.73
C ASP A 79 -4.29 9.61 -15.74
N CYS A 80 -3.51 9.68 -14.67
CA CYS A 80 -2.30 8.88 -14.52
C CYS A 80 -2.61 7.40 -14.27
N GLY A 81 -3.79 7.10 -13.74
CA GLY A 81 -4.25 5.73 -13.53
C GLY A 81 -4.39 5.01 -14.87
N ALA A 82 -5.06 5.64 -15.83
CA ALA A 82 -5.23 5.10 -17.18
C ALA A 82 -3.89 4.93 -17.92
N ILE A 83 -2.98 5.91 -17.80
CA ILE A 83 -1.64 5.82 -18.43
C ILE A 83 -0.84 4.63 -17.88
N LEU A 84 -0.85 4.46 -16.55
CA LEU A 84 -0.18 3.32 -15.92
C LEU A 84 -0.84 2.00 -16.29
N GLU A 85 -2.17 1.95 -16.36
CA GLU A 85 -2.92 0.74 -16.75
C GLU A 85 -2.60 0.33 -18.18
N ALA A 86 -2.46 1.27 -19.12
CA ALA A 86 -1.99 1.00 -20.47
C ALA A 86 -0.57 0.37 -20.51
N GLY A 87 0.28 0.76 -19.55
CA GLY A 87 1.58 0.14 -19.28
C GLY A 87 1.51 -1.15 -18.46
N ASN A 88 0.33 -1.74 -18.26
CA ASN A 88 0.06 -2.88 -17.39
C ASN A 88 0.47 -2.67 -15.92
N ILE A 89 0.42 -1.44 -15.42
CA ILE A 89 0.70 -1.12 -14.02
C ILE A 89 -0.61 -0.75 -13.34
N LEU A 90 -1.02 -1.57 -12.36
CA LEU A 90 -2.20 -1.27 -11.54
C LEU A 90 -1.80 -0.42 -10.34
N GLY A 91 -2.38 0.77 -10.25
CA GLY A 91 -2.28 1.68 -9.12
C GLY A 91 -3.65 2.08 -8.57
N THR A 92 -3.67 2.81 -7.47
CA THR A 92 -4.90 3.43 -6.96
C THR A 92 -4.87 4.93 -7.25
N SER A 93 -5.82 5.42 -8.04
CA SER A 93 -5.90 6.82 -8.45
C SER A 93 -6.11 7.76 -7.26
N GLY A 94 -5.67 9.01 -7.43
CA GLY A 94 -5.66 10.02 -6.39
C GLY A 94 -7.05 10.38 -5.88
N SER A 95 -8.07 10.34 -6.74
CA SER A 95 -9.47 10.56 -6.36
C SER A 95 -9.97 9.65 -5.25
N THR A 96 -9.47 8.41 -5.16
CA THR A 96 -9.80 7.49 -4.06
C THR A 96 -9.33 8.03 -2.69
N PHE A 97 -8.34 8.91 -2.69
CA PHE A 97 -7.78 9.57 -1.51
C PHE A 97 -8.17 11.05 -1.41
N SER A 98 -9.21 11.47 -2.15
CA SER A 98 -9.63 12.89 -2.23
C SER A 98 -8.56 13.83 -2.80
N ASP A 99 -7.69 13.33 -3.68
CA ASP A 99 -6.72 14.11 -4.45
C ASP A 99 -7.07 14.08 -5.95
N ASN A 100 -6.27 14.73 -6.78
CA ASN A 100 -6.38 14.74 -8.23
C ASN A 100 -5.89 13.40 -8.84
N ASP A 101 -6.51 12.92 -9.93
CA ASP A 101 -6.08 11.72 -10.68
C ASP A 101 -4.76 11.89 -11.46
N ARG A 102 -4.12 13.06 -11.32
CA ARG A 102 -2.69 13.28 -11.58
C ARG A 102 -1.76 12.55 -10.61
N TYR A 103 -2.31 12.01 -9.53
CA TYR A 103 -1.58 11.21 -8.56
C TYR A 103 -2.03 9.76 -8.59
N VAL A 104 -1.07 8.84 -8.39
CA VAL A 104 -1.34 7.42 -8.24
C VAL A 104 -0.52 6.84 -7.10
N ARG A 105 -1.17 6.01 -6.26
CA ARG A 105 -0.50 5.21 -5.24
C ARG A 105 -0.13 3.83 -5.78
N LEU A 106 1.15 3.49 -5.75
CA LEU A 106 1.66 2.15 -6.05
C LEU A 106 2.03 1.41 -4.76
N ASN A 107 1.75 0.10 -4.71
CA ASN A 107 2.06 -0.75 -3.56
C ASN A 107 3.47 -1.36 -3.69
N LEU A 108 4.36 -0.98 -2.78
CA LEU A 108 5.75 -1.45 -2.76
C LEU A 108 5.98 -2.59 -1.77
N MET A 109 4.94 -3.19 -1.19
CA MET A 109 5.04 -4.29 -0.20
C MET A 109 4.66 -5.66 -0.76
N LYS A 110 4.44 -5.78 -2.08
CA LYS A 110 4.15 -7.07 -2.73
C LYS A 110 5.38 -7.98 -2.79
N SER A 111 5.30 -9.14 -3.45
CA SER A 111 6.44 -10.05 -3.62
C SER A 111 7.61 -9.36 -4.33
N ASN A 112 8.82 -9.93 -4.24
CA ASN A 112 9.98 -9.40 -4.98
C ASN A 112 9.76 -9.46 -6.50
N ASP A 113 9.07 -10.49 -6.99
CA ASP A 113 8.75 -10.64 -8.41
C ASP A 113 7.82 -9.53 -8.88
N ASP A 114 6.77 -9.24 -8.12
CA ASP A 114 5.85 -8.14 -8.41
C ASP A 114 6.57 -6.79 -8.41
N PHE A 115 7.46 -6.57 -7.44
CA PHE A 115 8.24 -5.33 -7.34
C PHE A 115 9.21 -5.18 -8.51
N ASN A 116 9.92 -6.24 -8.89
CA ASN A 116 10.84 -6.20 -10.02
C ASN A 116 10.11 -5.99 -11.35
N LEU A 117 8.95 -6.63 -11.54
CA LEU A 117 8.10 -6.41 -12.70
C LEU A 117 7.57 -4.97 -12.76
N LEU A 118 7.18 -4.40 -11.61
CA LEU A 118 6.79 -3.00 -11.53
C LEU A 118 7.93 -2.07 -11.98
N MET A 119 9.15 -2.29 -11.46
CA MET A 119 10.31 -1.48 -11.82
C MET A 119 10.66 -1.59 -13.30
N GLN A 120 10.54 -2.79 -13.88
CA GLN A 120 10.73 -2.99 -15.31
C GLN A 120 9.74 -2.15 -16.13
N ARG A 121 8.43 -2.25 -15.83
CA ARG A 121 7.39 -1.52 -16.56
C ARG A 121 7.50 -0.01 -16.40
N LEU A 122 7.87 0.47 -15.20
CA LEU A 122 8.12 1.89 -14.98
C LEU A 122 9.29 2.40 -15.84
N ASN A 123 10.38 1.63 -15.95
CA ASN A 123 11.51 2.00 -16.79
C ASN A 123 11.14 2.02 -18.29
N GLU A 124 10.31 1.07 -18.74
CA GLU A 124 9.79 1.03 -20.12
C GLU A 124 8.87 2.23 -20.43
N LEU A 125 8.08 2.68 -19.45
CA LEU A 125 7.19 3.85 -19.59
C LEU A 125 7.96 5.17 -19.68
N VAL A 126 9.07 5.29 -18.95
CA VAL A 126 9.90 6.51 -18.89
C VAL A 126 10.95 6.55 -20.02
N ALA A 127 11.16 5.44 -20.74
CA ALA A 127 12.15 5.35 -21.80
C ALA A 127 11.85 6.35 -22.96
N PRO A 128 12.87 7.06 -23.51
CA PRO A 128 12.69 8.12 -24.52
C PRO A 128 12.12 7.71 -25.90
N GLY A 129 11.52 6.52 -26.05
CA GLY A 129 11.04 5.97 -27.33
C GLY A 129 9.55 5.60 -27.39
N ASN A 130 8.80 5.70 -26.29
CA ASN A 130 7.39 5.28 -26.21
C ASN A 130 6.38 6.44 -26.29
N SER A 131 6.79 7.63 -26.74
CA SER A 131 5.92 8.81 -26.91
C SER A 131 4.96 8.73 -28.12
N THR A 132 4.62 7.53 -28.58
CA THR A 132 3.58 7.30 -29.58
C THR A 132 2.47 6.46 -28.97
N HIS A 133 1.72 7.04 -28.04
CA HIS A 133 0.31 6.65 -27.91
C HIS A 133 -0.46 7.49 -28.92
N GLU A 134 -0.53 6.97 -30.15
CA GLU A 134 -1.51 7.42 -31.13
C GLU A 134 -2.91 7.17 -30.58
N THR A 135 -3.65 8.25 -30.50
CA THR A 135 -5.10 8.31 -30.34
C THR A 135 -5.79 7.43 -31.40
N MET A 136 -6.61 6.47 -30.97
CA MET A 136 -7.77 5.99 -31.73
C MET A 136 -9.00 6.03 -30.84
#